data_AF-R7CYE4-F1
#
_entry.id   AF-R7CYE4-F1
#
_cell.length_a   1.000
_cell.length_b   1.000
_cell.length_c   1.000
_cell.angle_alpha   90.00
_cell.angle_beta   90.00
_cell.angle_gamma   90.00
#
_symmetry.space_group_name_H-M   'P 1'
#
loop_
_entity.id
_entity.type
_entity.pdbx_description
1 polymer ?
#
loop_
_entity_poly.entity_id
_entity_poly.type
_entity_poly.pdbx_seq_one_letter_code
_entity_poly.pdbx_strand_id
1 'polypeptide(L)'
;MFKTSELEELFKENYDALCMFSMHYVEGFEAAEDIVMDSFSKLYEKVSAGEKIVSPKLYLYQMTKNASIDYVRKKLNLSPIVWRVPSGCLKPRWMS
;
A
#
# COMPACT_ATOMS: atom_id res chain seq x y z
N MET A 1 11.04 1.96 18.12
CA MET A 1 10.01 0.97 17.76
C MET A 1 8.73 1.77 17.67
N PHE A 2 8.11 1.85 16.48
CA PHE A 2 6.87 2.61 16.32
C PHE A 2 5.77 1.96 17.15
N LYS A 3 5.03 2.75 17.91
CA LYS A 3 3.84 2.27 18.62
C LYS A 3 2.67 2.23 17.65
N THR A 4 1.72 1.32 17.86
CA THR A 4 0.49 1.21 17.06
C THR A 4 -0.32 2.51 17.08
N SER A 5 -0.35 3.24 18.20
CA SER A 5 -1.03 4.53 18.32
C SER A 5 -0.44 5.62 17.41
N GLU A 6 0.89 5.68 17.28
CA GLU A 6 1.57 6.66 16.41
C GLU A 6 1.29 6.37 14.93
N LEU A 7 1.09 5.09 14.59
CA LEU A 7 0.74 4.66 13.24
C LEU A 7 -0.70 5.08 12.87
N GLU A 8 -1.64 4.97 13.82
CA GLU A 8 -3.03 5.39 13.65
C GLU A 8 -3.14 6.92 13.47
N GLU A 9 -2.41 7.70 14.26
CA GLU A 9 -2.37 9.16 14.12
C GLU A 9 -1.80 9.57 12.77
N LEU A 10 -0.66 9.00 12.38
CA LEU A 10 -0.06 9.25 11.06
C LEU A 10 -1.03 8.89 9.94
N PHE A 11 -1.75 7.78 10.08
CA PHE A 11 -2.73 7.37 9.09
C PHE A 11 -3.89 8.36 8.99
N LYS A 12 -4.50 8.75 10.12
CA LYS A 12 -5.59 9.74 10.14
C LYS A 12 -5.19 11.05 9.47
N GLU A 13 -3.98 11.53 9.70
CA GLU A 13 -3.47 12.76 9.07
C GLU A 13 -3.20 12.62 7.56
N ASN A 14 -2.90 11.41 7.08
CA ASN A 14 -2.52 11.17 5.69
C ASN A 14 -3.64 10.48 4.88
N TYR A 15 -4.76 10.11 5.50
CA TYR A 15 -5.83 9.34 4.87
C TYR A 15 -6.38 10.04 3.62
N ASP A 16 -6.83 11.28 3.77
CA ASP A 16 -7.40 12.07 2.66
C ASP A 16 -6.38 12.23 1.52
N ALA A 17 -5.12 12.51 1.87
CA ALA A 17 -4.04 12.66 0.90
C ALA A 17 -3.72 11.34 0.17
N LEU A 18 -3.79 10.19 0.88
CA LEU A 18 -3.59 8.86 0.31
C LEU A 18 -4.74 8.45 -0.60
N CYS A 19 -5.99 8.75 -0.22
CA CYS A 19 -7.16 8.51 -1.05
C CYS A 19 -7.06 9.34 -2.34
N MET A 20 -6.78 10.64 -2.24
CA MET A 20 -6.54 11.49 -3.42
C MET A 20 -5.38 10.97 -4.27
N PHE A 21 -4.28 10.53 -3.64
CA PHE A 21 -3.15 9.95 -4.34
C PHE A 21 -3.52 8.66 -5.10
N SER A 22 -4.31 7.78 -4.47
CA SER A 22 -4.79 6.53 -5.06
C SER A 22 -5.76 6.77 -6.23
N MET A 23 -6.59 7.81 -6.15
CA MET A 23 -7.51 8.22 -7.23
C MET A 23 -6.79 8.61 -8.53
N HIS A 24 -5.49 8.92 -8.51
CA HIS A 24 -4.74 9.10 -9.76
C HIS A 24 -4.53 7.80 -10.55
N TYR A 25 -4.73 6.65 -9.90
CA TYR A 25 -4.53 5.33 -10.49
C TYR A 25 -5.87 4.60 -10.68
N VAL A 26 -6.77 4.65 -9.69
CA VAL A 26 -8.05 3.94 -9.73
C VAL A 26 -9.21 4.86 -10.09
N GLU A 27 -10.20 4.29 -10.75
CA GLU A 27 -11.43 5.01 -11.10
C GLU A 27 -12.41 4.99 -9.92
N GLY A 28 -12.60 6.14 -9.29
CA GLY A 28 -13.58 6.35 -8.25
C GLY A 28 -12.99 6.41 -6.84
N PHE A 29 -13.67 7.18 -5.97
CA PHE A 29 -13.27 7.36 -4.58
C PHE A 29 -13.44 6.07 -3.76
N GLU A 30 -14.52 5.33 -3.99
CA GLU A 30 -14.82 4.07 -3.29
C GLU A 30 -13.68 3.05 -3.44
N ALA A 31 -13.20 2.84 -4.68
CA ALA A 31 -12.05 1.96 -4.93
C ALA A 31 -10.76 2.49 -4.29
N ALA A 32 -10.57 3.81 -4.23
CA ALA A 32 -9.40 4.41 -3.61
C ALA A 32 -9.40 4.20 -2.09
N GLU A 33 -10.54 4.43 -1.45
CA GLU A 33 -10.78 4.21 -0.01
C GLU A 33 -10.53 2.75 0.38
N ASP A 34 -11.13 1.79 -0.34
CA ASP A 34 -10.93 0.37 -0.10
C ASP A 34 -9.44 -0.03 -0.14
N ILE A 35 -8.70 0.49 -1.13
CA ILE A 35 -7.29 0.17 -1.31
C ILE A 35 -6.43 0.77 -0.21
N VAL A 36 -6.72 2.00 0.21
CA VAL A 36 -6.00 2.67 1.30
C VAL A 36 -6.25 1.95 2.62
N MET A 37 -7.49 1.56 2.89
CA MET A 37 -7.89 0.80 4.08
C MET A 37 -7.23 -0.59 4.14
N ASP A 38 -7.23 -1.33 3.03
CA ASP A 38 -6.56 -2.66 2.94
C ASP A 38 -5.04 -2.52 3.10
N SER A 39 -4.45 -1.49 2.50
CA SER A 39 -3.01 -1.22 2.62
C SER A 39 -2.61 -0.90 4.07
N PHE A 40 -3.42 -0.11 4.77
CA PHE A 40 -3.19 0.22 6.16
C PHE A 40 -3.35 -0.99 7.08
N SER A 41 -4.39 -1.80 6.89
CA SER A 41 -4.63 -3.02 7.67
C SER A 41 -3.43 -3.96 7.61
N LYS A 42 -2.88 -4.19 6.41
CA LYS A 42 -1.66 -4.99 6.21
C LYS A 42 -0.44 -4.39 6.89
N LEU A 43 -0.27 -3.07 6.82
CA LEU A 43 0.81 -2.38 7.53
C LEU A 43 0.68 -2.54 9.05
N TYR A 44 -0.53 -2.40 9.57
CA TYR A 44 -0.83 -2.55 10.99
C TYR A 44 -0.54 -3.97 11.50
N GLU A 45 -0.92 -5.00 10.75
CA GLU A 45 -0.59 -6.40 11.04
C GLU A 45 0.93 -6.63 11.11
N LYS A 46 1.68 -6.09 10.15
CA LYS A 46 3.15 -6.21 10.12
C LYS A 46 3.82 -5.55 11.31
N VAL A 47 3.39 -4.33 11.65
CA VAL A 47 3.91 -3.61 12.82
C VAL A 47 3.54 -4.34 14.11
N SER A 48 2.32 -4.84 14.21
CA SER A 48 1.83 -5.62 15.36
C SER A 48 2.58 -6.95 15.51
N ALA A 49 2.98 -7.58 14.41
CA ALA A 49 3.84 -8.77 14.38
C ALA A 49 5.31 -8.46 14.74
N GLY A 50 5.67 -7.19 14.97
CA GLY A 50 7.01 -6.78 15.36
C GLY A 50 7.98 -6.55 14.20
N GLU A 51 7.49 -6.44 12.96
CA GLU A 51 8.35 -6.09 11.82
C GLU A 51 8.91 -4.66 11.99
N LYS A 52 10.23 -4.53 11.83
CA LYS A 52 10.90 -3.21 11.84
C LYS A 52 10.68 -2.50 10.51
N ILE A 53 9.72 -1.57 10.50
CA ILE A 53 9.49 -0.66 9.38
C ILE A 53 10.16 0.68 9.70
N VAL A 54 11.11 1.08 8.85
CA VAL A 54 11.92 2.30 9.04
C VAL A 54 11.08 3.56 8.81
N SER A 55 10.23 3.56 7.77
CA SER A 55 9.35 4.68 7.44
C SER A 55 7.94 4.18 7.09
N PRO A 56 7.02 4.13 8.06
CA PRO A 56 5.65 3.66 7.84
C PRO A 56 4.90 4.47 6.78
N LYS A 57 5.12 5.79 6.75
CA LYS A 57 4.54 6.68 5.74
C LYS A 57 4.97 6.29 4.33
N LEU A 58 6.28 6.26 4.06
CA LEU A 58 6.79 5.92 2.72
C LEU A 58 6.34 4.52 2.31
N TYR A 59 6.35 3.58 3.26
CA TYR A 59 5.91 2.21 3.04
C TYR A 59 4.44 2.14 2.65
N LEU A 60 3.56 2.87 3.35
CA LEU A 60 2.13 2.94 3.05
C LEU A 60 1.88 3.51 1.65
N TYR A 61 2.53 4.62 1.29
CA TYR A 61 2.42 5.20 -0.07
C TYR A 61 2.83 4.21 -1.17
N GLN A 62 3.90 3.45 -0.95
CA GLN A 62 4.35 2.41 -1.89
C GLN A 62 3.35 1.25 -1.97
N MET A 63 2.82 0.80 -0.82
CA MET A 63 1.81 -0.25 -0.77
C MET A 63 0.54 0.16 -1.50
N THR A 64 -0.01 1.34 -1.16
CA THR A 64 -1.21 1.90 -1.80
C THR A 64 -1.01 1.99 -3.30
N LYS A 65 0.10 2.57 -3.77
CA LYS A 65 0.41 2.65 -5.21
C LYS A 65 0.41 1.28 -5.89
N ASN A 66 1.10 0.30 -5.31
CA ASN A 66 1.19 -1.04 -5.88
C ASN A 66 -0.18 -1.71 -5.93
N ALA A 67 -0.97 -1.58 -4.86
CA ALA A 67 -2.33 -2.10 -4.79
C ALA A 67 -3.27 -1.42 -5.80
N SER A 68 -3.17 -0.10 -6.00
CA SER A 68 -3.93 0.63 -7.03
C SER A 68 -3.60 0.15 -8.44
N ILE A 69 -2.32 -0.04 -8.75
CA ILE A 69 -1.90 -0.57 -10.06
C ILE A 69 -2.43 -2.00 -10.25
N ASP A 70 -2.35 -2.84 -9.22
CA ASP A 70 -2.84 -4.22 -9.28
C ASP A 70 -4.37 -4.29 -9.40
N TYR A 71 -5.11 -3.37 -8.79
CA TYR A 71 -6.55 -3.21 -8.96
C TYR A 71 -6.90 -2.91 -10.42
N VAL A 72 -6.24 -1.93 -11.04
CA VAL A 72 -6.46 -1.59 -12.46
C VAL A 72 -6.12 -2.76 -13.38
N ARG A 73 -5.01 -3.46 -13.12
CA ARG A 73 -4.62 -4.65 -13.90
C ARG A 73 -5.69 -5.74 -13.85
N LYS A 74 -6.21 -6.04 -12.66
CA LYS A 74 -7.30 -7.00 -12.48
C LYS A 74 -8.56 -6.55 -13.22
N LYS A 75 -8.92 -5.26 -13.12
CA LYS A 75 -10.06 -4.67 -13.85
C LYS A 75 -9.92 -4.83 -15.37
N LEU A 76 -8.70 -4.73 -15.89
CA LEU A 76 -8.37 -4.89 -17.32
C LEU A 76 -8.09 -6.34 -17.74
N ASN A 77 -8.27 -7.33 -16.86
CA ASN A 77 -7.91 -8.75 -17.11
C ASN A 77 -6.48 -8.96 -17.59
N LEU A 78 -5.55 -8.09 -17.18
CA LEU A 78 -4.14 -8.22 -17.54
C LEU A 78 -3.50 -9.35 -16.71
N SER A 79 -2.91 -10.33 -17.40
CA SER A 79 -2.28 -11.46 -16.71
C SER A 79 -1.09 -11.01 -15.85
N PRO A 80 -0.87 -11.59 -14.65
CA PRO A 80 0.25 -11.25 -13.77
C PRO A 80 1.63 -11.49 -14.39
N ILE A 81 1.69 -12.28 -15.46
CA ILE A 81 2.92 -12.79 -16.10
C ILE A 81 3.76 -11.64 -16.68
N VAL A 82 3.12 -10.54 -17.08
CA VAL A 82 3.80 -9.37 -17.67
C VAL A 82 4.65 -8.59 -16.65
N TRP A 83 4.46 -8.77 -15.33
CA TRP A 83 5.17 -8.03 -14.27
C TRP A 83 6.10 -8.87 -13.38
N ARG A 84 6.56 -10.05 -13.82
CA ARG A 84 7.81 -10.58 -13.25
C ARG A 84 8.94 -9.70 -13.77
N VAL A 85 9.18 -8.58 -13.07
CA VAL A 85 10.16 -7.54 -13.36
C VAL A 85 11.49 -8.16 -13.82
N PRO A 86 12.02 -7.82 -15.00
CA PRO A 86 13.39 -8.13 -15.37
C PRO A 86 14.33 -7.46 -14.37
N SER A 87 15.07 -8.28 -13.65
CA SER A 87 16.23 -8.02 -12.78
C SER A 87 16.64 -6.55 -12.58
N GLY A 88 16.48 -6.02 -11.35
CA GLY A 88 17.19 -4.79 -10.97
C GLY A 88 16.86 -4.15 -9.62
N CYS A 89 15.67 -4.35 -9.05
CA CYS A 89 15.29 -3.70 -7.79
C CYS A 89 14.94 -4.73 -6.72
N LEU A 90 15.69 -4.67 -5.61
CA LEU A 90 15.54 -5.46 -4.40
C LEU A 90 14.07 -5.70 -4.05
N LYS A 91 13.65 -6.97 -4.02
CA LYS A 91 12.36 -7.36 -3.47
C LYS A 91 12.34 -6.96 -2.00
N PRO A 92 11.36 -6.17 -1.52
CA PRO A 92 11.30 -5.86 -0.11
C PRO A 92 10.91 -7.14 0.67
N ARG A 93 11.60 -7.33 1.80
CA ARG A 93 11.71 -8.58 2.57
C ARG A 93 10.40 -9.14 3.13
N TRP A 94 9.29 -8.42 3.02
CA TRP A 94 7.98 -8.80 3.55
C TRP A 94 7.18 -9.77 2.66
N MET A 95 7.75 -10.20 1.54
CA MET A 95 7.14 -11.12 0.58
C MET A 95 7.83 -12.50 0.64
N SER A 96 8.01 -13.02 1.85
CA SER A 96 8.47 -14.39 2.18
C SER A 96 7.70 -14.91 3.38
#